data_AF-A0A8J2NIQ2-F1
#
_entry.id   AF-A0A8J2NIQ2-F1
#
_cell.length_a   1.000
_cell.length_b   1.000
_cell.length_c   1.000
_cell.angle_alpha   90.00
_cell.angle_beta   90.00
_cell.angle_gamma   90.00
#
_symmetry.space_group_name_H-M   'P 1'
#
loop_
_entity.id
_entity.type
_entity.pdbx_description
1 polymer ?
#
loop_
_entity_poly.entity_id
_entity_poly.type
_entity_poly.pdbx_seq_one_letter_code
_entity_poly.pdbx_strand_id
1 'polypeptide(L)'
;MKLTNAIVPLLVSWAAAQHVEIQIGDSAALSISRQISEAEKNGDHERATELRALMNMASPPKERVEWRTECSVSSNFEAEIYAVPSPSEAPKELAWAMDYLDKYWRTDAGGDLPYPGDFDRFMHPDGFRVIRVDYKDLPWAVRKYREELLAEGTKMERKFIAEKDGVAFFAPGVVTWLAPLFAGADIKPGKNACEDEIVDFNNWGLGKTESNDVKFSFNFGGRIQVDNSIAIQVNARKLVNEGPEKKMEKKVKQAVKEAAEVKDEPSDL
;
A
#
# COMPACT_ATOMS: atom_id res chain seq x y z
N MET A 1 -1.68 -70.60 19.01
CA MET A 1 -3.04 -70.04 18.84
C MET A 1 -2.96 -68.52 18.98
N LYS A 2 -3.56 -67.83 18.01
CA LYS A 2 -3.64 -66.40 17.65
C LYS A 2 -3.28 -65.33 18.71
N LEU A 3 -2.26 -64.52 18.38
CA LEU A 3 -2.05 -63.15 18.88
C LEU A 3 -2.96 -62.20 18.07
N THR A 4 -3.86 -61.51 18.76
CA THR A 4 -4.73 -60.47 18.21
C THR A 4 -3.96 -59.15 18.08
N ASN A 5 -3.70 -58.73 16.84
CA ASN A 5 -3.24 -57.38 16.53
C ASN A 5 -4.41 -56.40 16.70
N ALA A 6 -4.33 -55.53 17.70
CA ALA A 6 -5.16 -54.34 17.78
C ALA A 6 -4.57 -53.27 16.86
N ILE A 7 -5.27 -53.01 15.75
CA ILE A 7 -4.97 -51.91 14.83
C ILE A 7 -5.43 -50.61 15.51
N VAL A 8 -4.47 -49.78 15.90
CA VAL A 8 -4.71 -48.40 16.33
C VAL A 8 -5.17 -47.61 15.09
N PRO A 9 -6.36 -46.97 15.09
CA PRO A 9 -6.71 -46.07 14.02
C PRO A 9 -5.86 -44.80 14.19
N LEU A 10 -4.96 -44.59 13.22
CA LEU A 10 -4.33 -43.30 13.01
C LEU A 10 -5.44 -42.29 12.72
N LEU A 11 -5.65 -41.36 13.65
CA LEU A 11 -6.39 -40.13 13.42
C LEU A 11 -5.61 -39.35 12.35
N VAL A 12 -6.05 -39.46 11.10
CA VAL A 12 -5.65 -38.56 10.03
C VAL A 12 -6.29 -37.22 10.35
N SER A 13 -5.55 -36.36 11.04
CA SER A 13 -5.87 -34.94 11.14
C SER A 13 -5.87 -34.36 9.73
N TRP A 14 -7.06 -34.12 9.19
CA TRP A 14 -7.25 -33.23 8.04
C TRP A 14 -6.81 -31.83 8.49
N ALA A 15 -5.55 -31.49 8.23
CA ALA A 15 -5.17 -30.09 8.14
C ALA A 15 -5.86 -29.54 6.88
N ALA A 16 -6.95 -28.79 7.06
CA ALA A 16 -7.45 -27.93 6.00
C ALA A 16 -6.26 -27.04 5.57
N ALA A 17 -5.90 -27.10 4.30
CA ALA A 17 -4.83 -26.28 3.76
C ALA A 17 -5.27 -24.81 3.86
N GLN A 18 -4.85 -24.14 4.94
CA GLN A 18 -5.00 -22.71 5.08
C GLN A 18 -4.19 -22.06 3.96
N HIS A 19 -4.85 -21.31 3.08
CA HIS A 19 -4.14 -20.57 2.06
C HIS A 19 -3.52 -19.35 2.74
N VAL A 20 -2.22 -19.40 2.98
CA VAL A 20 -1.45 -18.31 3.60
C VAL A 20 -0.53 -17.70 2.54
N GLU A 21 -0.81 -16.46 2.16
CA GLU A 21 0.06 -15.66 1.30
C GLU A 21 0.71 -14.57 2.15
N ILE A 22 2.04 -14.58 2.26
CA ILE A 22 2.81 -13.53 2.94
C ILE A 22 3.72 -12.86 1.91
N GLN A 23 3.61 -11.55 1.78
CA GLN A 23 4.58 -10.72 1.05
C GLN A 23 5.09 -9.63 1.98
N ILE A 24 6.39 -9.39 2.01
CA ILE A 24 7.03 -8.41 2.91
C ILE A 24 7.81 -7.41 2.06
N GLY A 25 7.33 -6.18 1.90
CA GLY A 25 7.95 -5.14 1.06
C GLY A 25 7.18 -4.80 -0.24
N ASP A 26 7.80 -4.03 -1.13
CA ASP A 26 7.25 -3.64 -2.44
C ASP A 26 7.18 -4.85 -3.39
N SER A 27 5.98 -5.17 -3.91
CA SER A 27 5.71 -6.37 -4.73
C SER A 27 6.55 -6.44 -6.00
N ALA A 28 6.89 -5.30 -6.60
CA ALA A 28 7.74 -5.27 -7.79
C ALA A 28 9.20 -5.60 -7.43
N ALA A 29 9.73 -4.99 -6.37
CA ALA A 29 11.09 -5.24 -5.90
C ALA A 29 11.25 -6.66 -5.33
N LEU A 30 10.23 -7.17 -4.66
CA LEU A 30 10.20 -8.55 -4.15
C LEU A 30 10.08 -9.57 -5.26
N SER A 31 9.25 -9.32 -6.27
CA SER A 31 9.13 -10.20 -7.44
C SER A 31 10.46 -10.29 -8.19
N ILE A 32 11.13 -9.15 -8.41
CA ILE A 32 12.46 -9.12 -9.03
C ILE A 32 13.48 -9.82 -8.14
N SER A 33 13.47 -9.57 -6.82
CA SER A 33 14.36 -10.24 -5.87
C SER A 33 14.15 -11.76 -5.84
N ARG A 34 12.89 -12.23 -5.90
CA ARG A 34 12.57 -13.66 -5.94
C ARG A 34 13.04 -14.30 -7.25
N GLN A 35 12.85 -13.62 -8.38
CA GLN A 35 13.36 -14.07 -9.68
C GLN A 35 14.89 -14.10 -9.72
N ILE A 36 15.58 -13.15 -9.06
CA ILE A 36 17.03 -13.20 -8.87
C ILE A 36 17.42 -14.45 -8.10
N SER A 37 16.80 -14.70 -6.93
CA SER A 37 17.12 -15.88 -6.11
C SER A 37 16.82 -17.21 -6.82
N GLU A 38 15.76 -17.26 -7.63
CA GLU A 38 15.39 -18.45 -8.40
C GLU A 38 16.38 -18.71 -9.56
N ALA A 39 16.79 -17.65 -10.27
CA ALA A 39 17.83 -17.73 -11.30
C ALA A 39 19.17 -18.18 -10.71
N GLU A 40 19.56 -17.66 -9.54
CA GLU A 40 20.79 -18.10 -8.84
C GLU A 40 20.73 -19.55 -8.40
N LYS A 41 19.59 -20.00 -7.86
CA LYS A 41 19.40 -21.39 -7.44
C LYS A 41 19.45 -22.37 -8.62
N ASN A 42 19.04 -21.93 -9.80
CA ASN A 42 19.05 -22.71 -11.03
C ASN A 42 20.37 -22.60 -11.83
N GLY A 43 21.37 -21.85 -11.32
CA GLY A 43 22.66 -21.65 -11.99
C GLY A 43 22.63 -20.69 -13.18
N ASP A 44 21.52 -19.96 -13.37
CA ASP A 44 21.34 -18.96 -14.43
C ASP A 44 21.87 -17.60 -13.96
N HIS A 45 23.19 -17.48 -13.93
CA HIS A 45 23.89 -16.29 -13.44
C HIS A 45 23.73 -15.08 -14.37
N GLU A 46 23.50 -15.30 -15.66
CA GLU A 46 23.26 -14.25 -16.64
C GLU A 46 21.92 -13.58 -16.36
N ARG A 47 20.85 -14.38 -16.21
CA ARG A 47 19.52 -13.87 -15.87
C ARG A 47 19.47 -13.17 -14.52
N ALA A 48 20.15 -13.71 -13.51
CA ALA A 48 20.27 -13.05 -12.20
C ALA A 48 20.95 -11.67 -12.29
N THR A 49 21.95 -11.53 -13.16
CA THR A 49 22.68 -10.27 -13.37
C THR A 49 21.83 -9.24 -14.11
N GLU A 50 21.07 -9.65 -15.13
CA GLU A 50 20.12 -8.78 -15.83
C GLU A 50 19.03 -8.25 -14.88
N LEU A 51 18.45 -9.13 -14.06
CA LEU A 51 17.41 -8.76 -13.11
C LEU A 51 17.93 -7.80 -12.03
N ARG A 52 19.18 -7.97 -11.57
CA ARG A 52 19.86 -7.00 -10.70
C ARG A 52 20.09 -5.66 -11.38
N ALA A 53 20.51 -5.67 -12.64
CA ALA A 53 20.70 -4.44 -13.41
C ALA A 53 19.37 -3.70 -13.59
N LEU A 54 18.28 -4.40 -13.89
CA LEU A 54 16.92 -3.85 -13.94
C LEU A 54 16.50 -3.25 -12.60
N MET A 55 16.76 -3.93 -11.48
CA MET A 55 16.48 -3.41 -10.13
C MET A 55 17.27 -2.13 -9.83
N ASN A 56 18.52 -2.06 -10.29
CA ASN A 56 19.38 -0.89 -10.14
C ASN A 56 19.00 0.26 -11.09
N MET A 57 18.48 -0.04 -12.29
CA MET A 57 18.03 0.95 -13.27
C MET A 57 16.63 1.50 -12.97
N ALA A 58 15.77 0.72 -12.30
CA ALA A 58 14.48 1.19 -11.77
C ALA A 58 14.66 2.16 -10.59
N SER A 59 15.87 2.25 -10.03
CA SER A 59 16.24 3.35 -9.14
C SER A 59 16.65 4.55 -10.02
N PRO A 60 15.98 5.72 -9.92
CA PRO A 60 16.33 6.87 -10.75
C PRO A 60 17.81 7.26 -10.54
N PRO A 61 18.48 7.77 -11.58
CA PRO A 61 19.88 8.16 -11.50
C PRO A 61 20.06 9.18 -10.36
N LYS A 62 20.94 8.86 -9.41
CA LYS A 62 21.31 9.76 -8.32
C LYS A 62 22.06 10.96 -8.88
N GLU A 63 21.36 12.03 -9.23
CA GLU A 63 21.84 13.32 -8.75
C GLU A 63 21.92 13.19 -7.21
N ARG A 64 23.05 13.60 -6.63
CA ARG A 64 23.28 13.53 -5.17
C ARG A 64 22.42 14.58 -4.46
N VAL A 65 21.11 14.48 -4.60
CA VAL A 65 20.14 15.18 -3.78
C VAL A 65 19.98 14.33 -2.52
N GLU A 66 20.56 14.78 -1.41
CA GLU A 66 20.36 14.16 -0.09
C GLU A 66 18.94 14.51 0.39
N TRP A 67 17.99 13.63 0.08
CA TRP A 67 16.63 13.72 0.61
C TRP A 67 16.61 13.30 2.08
N ARG A 68 16.03 14.14 2.94
CA ARG A 68 15.80 13.83 4.35
C ARG A 68 14.31 13.58 4.59
N THR A 69 13.99 12.54 5.35
CA THR A 69 12.62 12.35 5.86
C THR A 69 12.28 13.44 6.89
N GLU A 70 11.27 14.23 6.58
CA GLU A 70 10.72 15.23 7.50
C GLU A 70 9.74 14.57 8.48
N CYS A 71 8.81 13.78 7.95
CA CYS A 71 7.91 12.94 8.73
C CYS A 71 7.55 11.64 7.98
N SER A 72 7.08 10.64 8.74
CA SER A 72 6.65 9.35 8.21
C SER A 72 5.51 8.80 9.04
N VAL A 73 4.56 8.13 8.38
CA VAL A 73 3.47 7.40 9.02
C VAL A 73 3.38 5.98 8.46
N SER A 74 2.80 5.10 9.26
CA SER A 74 2.59 3.70 8.93
C SER A 74 1.28 3.27 9.57
N SER A 75 0.52 2.44 8.86
CA SER A 75 -0.70 1.84 9.36
C SER A 75 -0.86 0.43 8.80
N ASN A 76 -1.72 -0.35 9.45
CA ASN A 76 -2.23 -1.61 8.93
C ASN A 76 -3.68 -1.42 8.48
N PHE A 77 -3.98 -1.87 7.27
CA PHE A 77 -5.34 -1.96 6.77
C PHE A 77 -5.76 -3.43 6.74
N GLU A 78 -6.81 -3.75 7.48
CA GLU A 78 -7.39 -5.09 7.56
C GLU A 78 -8.74 -5.12 6.85
N ALA A 79 -8.97 -6.15 6.06
CA ALA A 79 -10.21 -6.32 5.31
C ALA A 79 -10.42 -7.79 4.94
N GLU A 80 -11.56 -8.06 4.31
CA GLU A 80 -11.78 -9.31 3.62
C GLU A 80 -11.44 -9.16 2.14
N ILE A 81 -10.97 -10.23 1.51
CA ILE A 81 -10.68 -10.30 0.08
C ILE A 81 -11.21 -11.58 -0.52
N TYR A 82 -11.86 -11.46 -1.66
CA TYR A 82 -12.51 -12.57 -2.35
C TYR A 82 -12.08 -12.64 -3.81
N ALA A 83 -11.84 -13.84 -4.31
CA ALA A 83 -11.77 -14.11 -5.73
C ALA A 83 -13.19 -14.32 -6.29
N VAL A 84 -13.49 -13.66 -7.40
CA VAL A 84 -14.78 -13.70 -8.09
C VAL A 84 -14.51 -14.08 -9.55
N PRO A 85 -14.64 -15.37 -9.90
CA PRO A 85 -14.37 -15.82 -11.27
C PRO A 85 -15.33 -15.21 -12.30
N SER A 86 -16.60 -15.05 -11.91
CA SER A 86 -17.64 -14.40 -12.69
C SER A 86 -18.72 -13.82 -11.76
N PRO A 87 -19.50 -12.80 -12.18
CA PRO A 87 -20.59 -12.28 -11.36
C PRO A 87 -21.63 -13.34 -10.96
N SER A 88 -21.87 -14.34 -11.83
CA SER A 88 -22.78 -15.47 -11.59
C SER A 88 -22.25 -16.52 -10.60
N GLU A 89 -20.95 -16.54 -10.35
CA GLU A 89 -20.27 -17.52 -9.47
C GLU A 89 -19.65 -16.83 -8.25
N ALA A 90 -20.16 -15.66 -7.88
CA ALA A 90 -19.64 -14.93 -6.74
C ALA A 90 -19.86 -15.69 -5.42
N PRO A 91 -18.91 -15.59 -4.46
CA PRO A 91 -19.07 -16.14 -3.12
C PRO A 91 -20.34 -15.63 -2.43
N LYS A 92 -20.94 -16.44 -1.55
CA LYS A 92 -22.22 -16.13 -0.88
C LYS A 92 -22.16 -14.82 -0.09
N GLU A 93 -20.99 -14.49 0.44
CA GLU A 93 -20.68 -13.30 1.22
C GLU A 93 -20.82 -12.01 0.39
N LEU A 94 -20.63 -12.09 -0.93
CA LEU A 94 -20.70 -10.96 -1.87
C LEU A 94 -21.90 -11.03 -2.81
N ALA A 95 -22.51 -12.20 -3.00
CA ALA A 95 -23.54 -12.44 -4.01
C ALA A 95 -24.70 -11.41 -3.98
N TRP A 96 -25.12 -10.97 -2.79
CA TRP A 96 -26.19 -9.97 -2.60
C TRP A 96 -25.83 -8.56 -3.13
N ALA A 97 -24.54 -8.25 -3.22
CA ALA A 97 -24.04 -6.97 -3.72
C ALA A 97 -23.73 -7.01 -5.22
N MET A 98 -23.51 -8.18 -5.81
CA MET A 98 -22.96 -8.31 -7.17
C MET A 98 -23.78 -7.62 -8.26
N ASP A 99 -25.12 -7.71 -8.23
CA ASP A 99 -25.98 -7.02 -9.21
C ASP A 99 -25.79 -5.50 -9.20
N TYR A 100 -25.47 -4.94 -8.03
CA TYR A 100 -25.16 -3.53 -7.89
C TYR A 100 -23.73 -3.24 -8.36
N LEU A 101 -22.76 -4.06 -7.92
CA LEU A 101 -21.34 -3.89 -8.26
C LEU A 101 -21.09 -4.01 -9.77
N ASP A 102 -21.73 -4.97 -10.45
CA ASP A 102 -21.66 -5.15 -11.91
C ASP A 102 -22.18 -3.92 -12.67
N LYS A 103 -23.21 -3.26 -12.15
CA LYS A 103 -23.72 -2.01 -12.74
C LYS A 103 -22.85 -0.81 -12.39
N TYR A 104 -22.36 -0.76 -11.16
CA TYR A 104 -21.60 0.36 -10.63
C TYR A 104 -20.23 0.48 -11.32
N TRP A 105 -19.57 -0.65 -11.57
CA TRP A 105 -18.25 -0.72 -12.24
C TRP A 105 -18.31 -0.80 -13.77
N ARG A 106 -19.40 -0.32 -14.37
CA ARG A 106 -19.44 0.02 -15.79
C ARG A 106 -19.08 1.49 -15.99
N THR A 107 -18.48 1.80 -17.14
CA THR A 107 -18.35 3.19 -17.60
C THR A 107 -19.73 3.83 -17.74
N ASP A 108 -19.80 5.15 -17.70
CA ASP A 108 -21.07 5.87 -17.89
C ASP A 108 -21.68 5.66 -19.29
N ALA A 109 -20.85 5.26 -20.27
CA ALA A 109 -21.25 4.86 -21.61
C ALA A 109 -21.66 3.36 -21.70
N GLY A 110 -21.61 2.61 -20.61
CA GLY A 110 -22.04 1.21 -20.53
C GLY A 110 -20.99 0.15 -20.90
N GLY A 111 -19.78 0.56 -21.28
CA GLY A 111 -18.64 -0.35 -21.49
C GLY A 111 -17.94 -0.72 -20.17
N ASP A 112 -17.04 -1.70 -20.22
CA ASP A 112 -16.30 -2.16 -19.04
C ASP A 112 -15.33 -1.09 -18.54
N LEU A 113 -15.34 -0.84 -17.23
CA LEU A 113 -14.38 0.08 -16.62
C LEU A 113 -13.03 -0.63 -16.58
N PRO A 114 -11.90 0.05 -16.89
CA PRO A 114 -10.59 -0.45 -16.55
C PRO A 114 -10.48 -0.46 -15.04
N TYR A 115 -11.00 -1.53 -14.44
CA TYR A 115 -11.09 -1.68 -13.01
C TYR A 115 -9.66 -1.70 -12.46
N PRO A 116 -9.36 -0.98 -11.37
CA PRO A 116 -8.07 -1.14 -10.73
C PRO A 116 -7.92 -2.64 -10.47
N GLY A 117 -6.87 -3.27 -10.95
CA GLY A 117 -6.77 -4.72 -10.92
C GLY A 117 -6.43 -5.25 -9.53
N ASP A 118 -5.59 -6.26 -9.49
CA ASP A 118 -4.89 -6.61 -8.26
C ASP A 118 -3.80 -5.55 -7.93
N PHE A 119 -3.09 -5.72 -6.82
CA PHE A 119 -2.10 -4.76 -6.31
C PHE A 119 -1.01 -4.37 -7.33
N ASP A 120 -0.57 -5.33 -8.14
CA ASP A 120 0.58 -5.21 -9.06
C ASP A 120 0.22 -5.45 -10.54
N ARG A 121 -1.05 -5.72 -10.86
CA ARG A 121 -1.47 -6.17 -12.20
C ARG A 121 -2.94 -5.90 -12.46
N PHE A 122 -3.33 -5.81 -13.73
CA PHE A 122 -4.72 -5.57 -14.13
C PHE A 122 -5.69 -6.70 -13.75
N MET A 123 -5.24 -7.96 -13.66
CA MET A 123 -6.07 -9.10 -13.25
C MET A 123 -5.23 -10.14 -12.52
N HIS A 124 -5.73 -10.68 -11.40
CA HIS A 124 -5.08 -11.81 -10.72
C HIS A 124 -5.21 -13.09 -11.56
N PRO A 125 -4.26 -14.05 -11.48
CA PRO A 125 -4.42 -15.35 -12.14
C PRO A 125 -5.72 -16.07 -11.78
N ASP A 126 -6.25 -15.83 -10.58
CA ASP A 126 -7.50 -16.43 -10.08
C ASP A 126 -8.75 -15.61 -10.46
N GLY A 127 -8.62 -14.59 -11.31
CA GLY A 127 -9.71 -13.75 -11.80
C GLY A 127 -9.81 -12.40 -11.09
N PHE A 128 -11.04 -11.91 -10.96
CA PHE A 128 -11.34 -10.62 -10.35
C PHE A 128 -11.25 -10.71 -8.83
N ARG A 129 -10.60 -9.73 -8.19
CA ARG A 129 -10.48 -9.70 -6.72
C ARG A 129 -11.24 -8.51 -6.14
N VAL A 130 -12.02 -8.77 -5.10
CA VAL A 130 -12.81 -7.76 -4.40
C VAL A 130 -12.38 -7.71 -2.95
N ILE A 131 -11.91 -6.54 -2.52
CA ILE A 131 -11.81 -6.21 -1.11
C ILE A 131 -13.18 -5.79 -0.61
N ARG A 132 -13.61 -6.37 0.51
CA ARG A 132 -14.81 -6.04 1.26
C ARG A 132 -14.39 -5.54 2.64
N VAL A 133 -14.93 -4.41 3.05
CA VAL A 133 -14.74 -3.87 4.41
C VAL A 133 -15.96 -3.05 4.80
N ASP A 134 -16.28 -2.99 6.10
CA ASP A 134 -17.27 -2.05 6.60
C ASP A 134 -16.84 -0.62 6.22
N TYR A 135 -17.73 0.16 5.62
CA TYR A 135 -17.39 1.49 5.10
C TYR A 135 -16.83 2.39 6.21
N LYS A 136 -17.37 2.29 7.44
CA LYS A 136 -16.90 3.03 8.62
C LYS A 136 -15.44 2.73 9.01
N ASP A 137 -14.94 1.54 8.66
CA ASP A 137 -13.61 1.06 9.03
C ASP A 137 -12.57 1.43 7.97
N LEU A 138 -13.00 2.03 6.84
CA LEU A 138 -12.08 2.70 5.93
C LEU A 138 -11.40 3.89 6.62
N PRO A 139 -10.10 4.11 6.36
CA PRO A 139 -9.39 5.30 6.80
C PRO A 139 -10.17 6.57 6.48
N TRP A 140 -10.21 7.51 7.42
CA TRP A 140 -10.97 8.75 7.25
C TRP A 140 -10.61 9.48 5.95
N ALA A 141 -9.32 9.54 5.62
CA ALA A 141 -8.82 10.20 4.41
C ALA A 141 -9.33 9.53 3.12
N VAL A 142 -9.46 8.20 3.10
CA VAL A 142 -10.02 7.44 1.98
C VAL A 142 -11.50 7.74 1.81
N ARG A 143 -12.28 7.79 2.91
CA ARG A 143 -13.70 8.15 2.87
C ARG A 143 -13.92 9.57 2.37
N LYS A 144 -13.15 10.53 2.92
CA LYS A 144 -13.20 11.93 2.49
C LYS A 144 -12.89 12.08 1.00
N TYR A 145 -11.83 11.43 0.53
CA TYR A 145 -11.46 11.43 -0.89
C TYR A 145 -12.61 10.92 -1.77
N ARG A 146 -13.23 9.79 -1.40
CA ARG A 146 -14.37 9.24 -2.14
C ARG A 146 -15.56 10.22 -2.17
N GLU A 147 -15.89 10.82 -1.03
CA GLU A 147 -17.00 11.77 -0.90
C GLU A 147 -16.78 13.02 -1.78
N GLU A 148 -15.55 13.53 -1.83
CA GLU A 148 -15.17 14.64 -2.71
C GLU A 148 -15.32 14.27 -4.19
N LEU A 149 -14.86 13.09 -4.60
CA LEU A 149 -15.02 12.62 -5.99
C LEU A 149 -16.48 12.43 -6.40
N LEU A 150 -17.32 11.95 -5.48
CA LEU A 150 -18.77 11.83 -5.71
C LEU A 150 -19.41 13.21 -5.92
N ALA A 151 -18.98 14.22 -5.15
CA ALA A 151 -19.47 15.58 -5.29
C ALA A 151 -19.05 16.23 -6.63
N GLU A 152 -17.85 15.92 -7.12
CA GLU A 152 -17.36 16.43 -8.41
C GLU A 152 -18.03 15.76 -9.62
N GLY A 153 -18.58 14.56 -9.46
CA GLY A 153 -19.50 13.88 -10.39
C GLY A 153 -18.95 13.45 -11.76
N THR A 154 -17.84 14.03 -12.21
CA THR A 154 -17.28 13.86 -13.57
C THR A 154 -16.05 12.96 -13.61
N LYS A 155 -15.39 12.74 -12.47
CA LYS A 155 -14.18 11.91 -12.36
C LYS A 155 -14.52 10.43 -12.31
N MET A 156 -13.82 9.61 -13.10
CA MET A 156 -14.05 8.16 -13.18
C MET A 156 -13.67 7.45 -11.88
N GLU A 157 -12.71 8.00 -11.15
CA GLU A 157 -12.21 7.53 -9.86
C GLU A 157 -13.31 7.43 -8.80
N ARG A 158 -14.40 8.19 -8.95
CA ARG A 158 -15.57 8.11 -8.05
C ARG A 158 -16.18 6.71 -8.00
N LYS A 159 -15.94 5.88 -9.03
CA LYS A 159 -16.42 4.50 -9.15
C LYS A 159 -15.45 3.45 -8.59
N PHE A 160 -14.24 3.84 -8.18
CA PHE A 160 -13.23 2.88 -7.69
C PHE A 160 -13.59 2.25 -6.35
N ILE A 161 -14.34 2.97 -5.51
CA ILE A 161 -14.86 2.46 -4.23
C ILE A 161 -16.38 2.50 -4.29
N ALA A 162 -16.98 1.33 -4.48
CA ALA A 162 -18.42 1.16 -4.36
C ALA A 162 -18.80 1.08 -2.88
N GLU A 163 -19.95 1.65 -2.53
CA GLU A 163 -20.56 1.48 -1.21
C GLU A 163 -22.00 1.04 -1.40
N LYS A 164 -22.40 0.02 -0.64
CA LYS A 164 -23.76 -0.51 -0.60
C LYS A 164 -24.03 -1.03 0.80
N ASP A 165 -25.14 -0.59 1.40
CA ASP A 165 -25.60 -1.02 2.73
C ASP A 165 -24.51 -0.87 3.81
N GLY A 166 -23.70 0.20 3.75
CA GLY A 166 -22.64 0.45 4.72
C GLY A 166 -21.37 -0.39 4.54
N VAL A 167 -21.28 -1.16 3.44
CA VAL A 167 -20.10 -1.97 3.09
C VAL A 167 -19.41 -1.36 1.87
N ALA A 168 -18.10 -1.19 1.97
CA ALA A 168 -17.24 -0.76 0.88
C ALA A 168 -16.74 -1.96 0.07
N PHE A 169 -16.72 -1.81 -1.25
CA PHE A 169 -16.17 -2.78 -2.19
C PHE A 169 -15.24 -2.08 -3.16
N PHE A 170 -14.05 -2.63 -3.35
CA PHE A 170 -13.07 -2.09 -4.28
C PHE A 170 -12.04 -3.16 -4.62
N ALA A 171 -11.25 -2.91 -5.66
CA ALA A 171 -10.15 -3.78 -6.01
C ALA A 171 -8.90 -3.54 -5.16
N PRO A 172 -8.01 -4.53 -5.05
CA PRO A 172 -6.71 -4.33 -4.41
C PRO A 172 -5.87 -3.20 -5.01
N GLY A 173 -5.94 -2.97 -6.32
CA GLY A 173 -5.24 -1.87 -6.98
C GLY A 173 -5.63 -0.47 -6.45
N VAL A 174 -6.81 -0.31 -5.85
CA VAL A 174 -7.21 0.94 -5.19
C VAL A 174 -6.35 1.23 -3.96
N VAL A 175 -5.94 0.18 -3.23
CA VAL A 175 -5.03 0.33 -2.08
C VAL A 175 -3.68 0.83 -2.55
N THR A 176 -3.17 0.36 -3.69
CA THR A 176 -1.93 0.87 -4.30
C THR A 176 -2.08 2.32 -4.75
N TRP A 177 -3.18 2.64 -5.41
CA TRP A 177 -3.45 3.99 -5.92
C TRP A 177 -3.61 5.03 -4.81
N LEU A 178 -4.27 4.65 -3.72
CA LEU A 178 -4.54 5.50 -2.56
C LEU A 178 -3.62 5.18 -1.38
N ALA A 179 -2.51 4.48 -1.61
CA ALA A 179 -1.61 3.98 -0.56
C ALA A 179 -1.27 5.03 0.51
N PRO A 180 -0.99 6.30 0.18
CA PRO A 180 -0.76 7.34 1.18
C PRO A 180 -1.92 7.57 2.14
N LEU A 181 -3.15 7.56 1.62
CA LEU A 181 -4.36 7.75 2.43
C LEU A 181 -4.60 6.55 3.36
N PHE A 182 -4.23 5.34 2.91
CA PHE A 182 -4.24 4.16 3.75
C PHE A 182 -3.17 4.23 4.85
N ALA A 183 -1.94 4.62 4.52
CA ALA A 183 -0.83 4.75 5.48
C ALA A 183 -1.11 5.73 6.63
N GLY A 184 -2.00 6.70 6.39
CA GLY A 184 -2.42 7.70 7.37
C GLY A 184 -3.68 7.36 8.17
N ALA A 185 -4.08 6.08 8.26
CA ALA A 185 -5.31 5.69 8.95
C ALA A 185 -5.43 6.19 10.39
N ASP A 186 -4.30 6.25 11.11
CA ASP A 186 -4.24 6.69 12.51
C ASP A 186 -4.03 8.21 12.67
N ILE A 187 -3.84 8.95 11.57
CA ILE A 187 -3.66 10.40 11.61
C ILE A 187 -4.97 11.06 12.01
N LYS A 188 -4.88 11.98 12.96
CA LYS A 188 -5.99 12.86 13.36
C LYS A 188 -5.79 14.22 12.69
N PRO A 189 -6.65 14.62 11.73
CA PRO A 189 -6.51 15.88 11.03
C PRO A 189 -6.37 17.08 11.96
N GLY A 190 -5.43 17.97 11.66
CA GLY A 190 -5.18 19.21 12.40
C GLY A 190 -4.35 19.04 13.66
N LYS A 191 -3.82 17.83 13.93
CA LYS A 191 -2.92 17.61 15.09
C LYS A 191 -1.45 17.81 14.76
N ASN A 192 -1.04 17.49 13.54
CA ASN A 192 0.36 17.59 13.11
C ASN A 192 0.38 18.02 11.65
N ALA A 193 0.86 19.23 11.39
CA ALA A 193 0.88 19.81 10.05
C ALA A 193 1.63 18.94 9.02
N CYS A 194 2.71 18.26 9.42
CA CYS A 194 3.47 17.41 8.51
C CYS A 194 2.71 16.12 8.16
N GLU A 195 2.04 15.52 9.14
CA GLU A 195 1.21 14.33 8.92
C GLU A 195 -0.06 14.67 8.13
N ASP A 196 -0.65 15.85 8.37
CA ASP A 196 -1.81 16.35 7.62
C ASP A 196 -1.49 16.47 6.12
N GLU A 197 -0.26 16.88 5.76
CA GLU A 197 0.20 16.91 4.37
C GLU A 197 0.32 15.51 3.74
N ILE A 198 0.59 14.47 4.54
CA ILE A 198 0.67 13.09 4.03
C ILE A 198 -0.71 12.56 3.64
N VAL A 199 -1.76 12.92 4.38
CA VAL A 199 -3.15 12.48 4.10
C VAL A 199 -3.92 13.41 3.17
N ASP A 200 -3.28 14.45 2.64
CA ASP A 200 -3.85 15.28 1.58
C ASP A 200 -3.59 14.64 0.21
N PHE A 201 -4.65 14.11 -0.42
CA PHE A 201 -4.56 13.49 -1.74
C PHE A 201 -4.00 14.42 -2.82
N ASN A 202 -4.16 15.74 -2.68
CA ASN A 202 -3.63 16.70 -3.65
C ASN A 202 -2.11 16.63 -3.80
N ASN A 203 -1.42 16.11 -2.77
CA ASN A 203 0.02 15.91 -2.75
C ASN A 203 0.49 14.61 -3.42
N TRP A 204 -0.42 13.77 -3.93
CA TRP A 204 -0.10 12.44 -4.48
C TRP A 204 -0.62 12.19 -5.91
N GLY A 205 -1.50 13.04 -6.43
CA GLY A 205 -2.08 12.88 -7.77
C GLY A 205 -1.06 12.86 -8.92
N LEU A 206 -1.38 12.12 -10.00
CA LEU A 206 -0.57 12.06 -11.22
C LEU A 206 -0.21 13.46 -11.71
N GLY A 207 1.10 13.73 -11.82
CA GLY A 207 1.64 15.00 -12.33
C GLY A 207 1.91 16.07 -11.26
N LYS A 208 1.78 15.79 -9.96
CA LYS A 208 1.97 16.79 -8.89
C LYS A 208 3.08 16.50 -7.87
N THR A 209 3.86 15.43 -8.03
CA THR A 209 4.59 14.85 -6.90
C THR A 209 6.09 15.07 -6.83
N GLU A 210 6.66 16.01 -7.58
CA GLU A 210 8.07 16.37 -7.39
C GLU A 210 8.25 17.89 -7.59
N SER A 211 8.25 18.61 -6.47
CA SER A 211 8.95 19.90 -6.44
C SER A 211 10.42 19.62 -6.14
N ASN A 212 11.33 20.49 -6.58
CA ASN A 212 12.76 20.33 -6.27
C ASN A 212 13.05 20.32 -4.76
N ASP A 213 12.11 20.78 -3.92
CA ASP A 213 12.26 20.94 -2.48
C ASP A 213 11.55 19.87 -1.64
N VAL A 214 10.42 19.31 -2.13
CA VAL A 214 9.56 18.38 -1.39
C VAL A 214 9.12 17.25 -2.30
N LYS A 215 9.26 16.03 -1.79
CA LYS A 215 8.84 14.79 -2.42
C LYS A 215 8.02 13.96 -1.43
N PHE A 216 6.91 13.43 -1.90
CA PHE A 216 6.11 12.47 -1.16
C PHE A 216 6.38 11.07 -1.69
N SER A 217 6.59 10.10 -0.79
CA SER A 217 6.91 8.71 -1.14
C SER A 217 6.14 7.73 -0.27
N PHE A 218 5.67 6.63 -0.84
CA PHE A 218 5.05 5.54 -0.10
C PHE A 218 5.71 4.20 -0.44
N ASN A 219 5.56 3.22 0.44
CA ASN A 219 5.87 1.83 0.15
C ASN A 219 4.98 0.89 0.96
N PHE A 220 4.90 -0.36 0.52
CA PHE A 220 4.26 -1.42 1.28
C PHE A 220 5.27 -2.02 2.28
N GLY A 221 4.88 -2.13 3.54
CA GLY A 221 5.62 -2.89 4.56
C GLY A 221 5.42 -4.39 4.39
N GLY A 222 4.27 -4.78 3.85
CA GLY A 222 3.94 -6.15 3.50
C GLY A 222 2.42 -6.34 3.40
N ARG A 223 2.01 -7.54 2.98
CA ARG A 223 0.64 -8.03 3.05
C ARG A 223 0.65 -9.47 3.55
N ILE A 224 -0.35 -9.80 4.36
CA ILE A 224 -0.61 -11.16 4.82
C ILE A 224 -2.06 -11.45 4.49
N GLN A 225 -2.28 -12.53 3.74
CA GLN A 225 -3.61 -13.07 3.52
C GLN A 225 -3.70 -14.46 4.14
N VAL A 226 -4.77 -14.68 4.90
CA VAL A 226 -5.14 -15.99 5.44
C VAL A 226 -6.59 -16.25 5.05
N ASP A 227 -6.81 -17.22 4.18
CA ASP A 227 -8.10 -17.48 3.56
C ASP A 227 -8.67 -16.21 2.90
N ASN A 228 -9.82 -15.72 3.36
CA ASN A 228 -10.44 -14.48 2.87
C ASN A 228 -10.08 -13.25 3.71
N SER A 229 -9.23 -13.36 4.73
CA SER A 229 -8.77 -12.20 5.51
C SER A 229 -7.46 -11.67 4.94
N ILE A 230 -7.32 -10.36 4.81
CA ILE A 230 -6.10 -9.70 4.36
C ILE A 230 -5.72 -8.55 5.29
N ALA A 231 -4.44 -8.47 5.65
CA ALA A 231 -3.83 -7.36 6.35
C ALA A 231 -2.72 -6.77 5.48
N ILE A 232 -2.68 -5.45 5.33
CA ILE A 232 -1.76 -4.73 4.45
C ILE A 232 -1.10 -3.62 5.25
N GLN A 233 0.23 -3.66 5.36
CA GLN A 233 0.99 -2.58 5.97
C GLN A 233 1.39 -1.57 4.90
N VAL A 234 1.03 -0.30 5.09
CA VAL A 234 1.38 0.78 4.18
C VAL A 234 2.15 1.85 4.94
N ASN A 235 3.20 2.39 4.33
CA ASN A 235 3.96 3.50 4.90
C ASN A 235 4.01 4.65 3.91
N ALA A 236 3.94 5.87 4.43
CA ALA A 236 4.08 7.10 3.66
C ALA A 236 5.05 8.05 4.36
N ARG A 237 5.78 8.82 3.56
CA ARG A 237 6.83 9.73 4.03
C ARG A 237 6.82 11.02 3.23
N LYS A 238 7.05 12.13 3.93
CA LYS A 238 7.42 13.41 3.34
C LYS A 238 8.95 13.52 3.38
N LEU A 239 9.53 13.78 2.21
CA LEU A 239 10.96 13.99 2.02
C LEU A 239 11.19 15.44 1.62
N VAL A 240 12.23 16.04 2.18
CA VAL A 240 12.67 17.40 1.83
C VAL A 240 14.09 17.38 1.29
N ASN A 241 14.34 18.20 0.28
CA ASN A 241 15.67 18.42 -0.27
C ASN A 241 16.38 19.46 0.60
N GLU A 242 17.34 19.00 1.40
CA GLU A 242 18.31 19.89 2.04
C GLU A 242 19.42 20.19 1.03
N GLY A 243 19.16 21.08 0.07
CA GLY A 243 20.20 21.58 -0.84
C GLY A 243 21.42 22.11 -0.05
N PRO A 244 22.60 22.28 -0.69
CA PRO A 244 23.83 22.68 0.00
C PRO A 244 23.69 23.98 0.80
N GLU A 245 22.86 24.91 0.33
CA GLU A 245 22.59 26.20 0.98
C GLU A 245 21.80 26.05 2.29
N LYS A 246 20.69 25.28 2.30
CA LYS A 246 19.87 25.05 3.51
C LYS A 246 20.66 24.28 4.58
N LYS A 247 21.54 23.36 4.17
CA LYS A 247 22.47 22.63 5.06
C LYS A 247 23.46 23.58 5.74
N MET A 248 23.99 24.53 4.98
CA MET A 248 24.93 25.54 5.50
C MET A 248 24.22 26.51 6.44
N GLU A 249 23.01 26.97 6.11
CA GLU A 249 22.21 27.83 6.97
C GLU A 249 21.83 27.17 8.30
N LYS A 250 21.48 25.87 8.28
CA LYS A 250 21.17 25.09 9.49
C LYS A 250 22.39 24.88 10.38
N LYS A 251 23.56 24.60 9.78
CA LYS A 251 24.84 24.53 10.50
C LYS A 251 25.23 25.88 11.12
N VAL A 252 25.01 26.98 10.40
CA VAL A 252 25.26 28.33 10.93
C VAL A 252 24.31 28.64 12.08
N LYS A 253 23.01 28.38 11.95
CA LYS A 253 22.03 28.57 13.03
C LYS A 253 22.33 27.72 14.26
N GLN A 254 22.74 26.47 14.07
CA GLN A 254 23.13 25.58 15.16
C GLN A 254 24.41 26.05 15.86
N ALA A 255 25.45 26.44 15.10
CA ALA A 255 26.68 26.97 15.66
C ALA A 255 26.46 28.30 16.41
N VAL A 256 25.55 29.16 15.93
CA VAL A 256 25.16 30.39 16.62
C VAL A 256 24.43 30.08 17.93
N LYS A 257 23.60 29.04 17.96
CA LYS A 257 22.87 28.62 19.16
C LYS A 257 23.81 28.00 20.21
N GLU A 258 24.71 27.12 19.79
CA GLU A 258 25.74 26.52 20.65
C GLU A 258 26.71 27.59 21.19
N ALA A 259 27.08 28.58 20.38
CA ALA A 259 27.92 29.69 20.82
C ALA A 259 27.20 30.68 21.76
N ALA A 260 25.87 30.73 21.73
CA ALA A 260 25.06 31.51 22.67
C ALA A 260 24.93 30.80 24.02
N GLU A 261 24.75 29.48 24.03
CA GLU A 261 24.65 28.68 25.25
C GLU A 261 25.99 28.60 26.03
N VAL A 262 27.14 28.70 25.35
CA VAL A 262 28.48 28.75 25.99
C VAL A 262 28.77 30.08 26.69
N LYS A 263 28.01 31.16 26.41
CA LYS A 263 28.22 32.48 27.03
C LYS A 263 27.44 32.69 28.34
N ASP A 264 26.56 31.78 28.71
CA ASP A 264 25.73 31.87 29.92
C ASP A 264 26.27 31.03 31.10
N GLU A 265 27.49 30.47 31.01
CA GLU A 265 28.19 30.01 32.22
C GLU A 265 28.72 31.24 33.00
N PRO A 266 28.22 31.49 34.24
CA PRO A 266 28.75 32.56 35.05
C PRO A 266 30.17 32.20 35.45
N SER A 267 31.10 33.08 35.09
CA SER A 267 32.45 33.10 35.63
C SER A 267 32.37 33.40 37.12
N ASP A 268 32.27 32.36 37.95
CA ASP A 268 32.50 32.45 39.39
C ASP A 268 33.98 32.81 39.62
N LEU A 269 34.23 34.10 39.84
CA LEU A 269 35.43 34.66 40.43
C LEU A 269 35.15 35.04 41.88
#